data_AF-A0A914YWE9-F1
#
_entry.id   AF-A0A914YWE9-F1
#
_cell.length_a   1.000
_cell.length_b   1.000
_cell.length_c   1.000
_cell.angle_alpha   90.00
_cell.angle_beta   90.00
_cell.angle_gamma   90.00
#
_symmetry.space_group_name_H-M   'P 1'
#
loop_
_entity.id
_entity.type
_entity.pdbx_description
1 polymer ?
#
loop_
_entity_poly.entity_id
_entity_poly.type
_entity_poly.pdbx_seq_one_letter_code
_entity_poly.pdbx_strand_id
1 'polypeptide(L)'
;MEKSCYSDLEAWVFEDDAQFLDQIATLIPSTISSSVVTLVCMTVVCIIFMYNLFTVCVATFSIMSVCIGVFGFLAMWGIDLDPISMATTIMSIGFSVDFPAHASFHYYRTGIESGGKWSPEQRIYHVLAAIGFPLLQCGISTILFVFCLLFVPSYMSEVWLKNI
;
A
#
# COMPACT_ATOMS: atom_id res chain seq x y z
N MET A 1 -14.32 26.64 14.23
CA MET A 1 -14.78 26.79 15.63
C MET A 1 -15.96 27.73 15.66
N GLU A 2 -17.18 27.22 15.73
CA GLU A 2 -18.33 27.87 16.37
C GLU A 2 -19.34 26.76 16.70
N LYS A 3 -19.35 26.33 17.98
CA LYS A 3 -20.38 25.41 18.50
C LYS A 3 -21.57 26.28 18.88
N SER A 4 -22.53 26.45 17.97
CA SER A 4 -23.82 27.03 18.34
C SER A 4 -24.78 25.93 18.81
N CYS A 5 -25.39 26.24 19.94
CA CYS A 5 -26.04 25.36 20.89
C CYS A 5 -27.53 25.21 20.58
N TYR A 6 -27.97 24.04 20.09
CA TYR A 6 -29.36 23.55 20.21
C TYR A 6 -29.33 22.02 20.22
N SER A 7 -29.32 21.40 21.40
CA SER A 7 -29.32 19.93 21.54
C SER A 7 -30.74 19.32 21.57
N ASP A 8 -31.78 20.17 21.58
CA ASP A 8 -33.19 19.77 21.76
C ASP A 8 -34.01 19.74 20.46
N LEU A 9 -33.48 20.30 19.36
CA LEU A 9 -34.01 20.10 18.03
C LEU A 9 -32.93 19.35 17.24
N GLU A 10 -33.25 18.15 16.75
CA GLU A 10 -32.44 17.40 15.76
C GLU A 10 -32.43 18.13 14.39
N ALA A 11 -32.13 19.43 14.41
CA ALA A 11 -32.08 20.30 13.25
C ALA A 11 -30.64 20.39 12.77
N TRP A 12 -30.39 19.90 11.57
CA TRP A 12 -29.10 19.89 10.91
C TRP A 12 -29.03 21.08 9.96
N VAL A 13 -27.92 21.81 9.94
CA VAL A 13 -27.67 22.83 8.92
C VAL A 13 -27.37 22.09 7.61
N PHE A 14 -28.28 22.19 6.63
CA PHE A 14 -28.06 21.62 5.30
C PHE A 14 -27.26 22.61 4.47
N GLU A 15 -26.03 22.23 4.18
CA GLU A 15 -25.13 22.94 3.27
C GLU A 15 -24.59 21.90 2.28
N ASP A 16 -24.64 22.17 0.98
CA ASP A 16 -24.26 21.20 -0.06
C ASP A 16 -22.81 20.68 0.13
N ASP A 17 -21.92 21.50 0.68
CA ASP A 17 -20.52 21.15 0.96
C ASP A 17 -20.30 20.46 2.31
N ALA A 18 -21.33 20.29 3.14
CA ALA A 18 -21.20 19.70 4.49
C ALA A 18 -20.62 18.27 4.44
N GLN A 19 -20.87 17.52 3.38
CA GLN A 19 -20.33 16.17 3.18
C GLN A 19 -18.80 16.18 2.99
N PHE A 20 -18.27 17.14 2.25
CA PHE A 20 -16.83 17.27 2.02
C PHE A 20 -16.11 17.72 3.30
N LEU A 21 -16.70 18.64 4.07
CA LEU A 21 -16.12 19.11 5.33
C LEU A 21 -16.07 18.02 6.40
N ASP A 22 -17.11 17.19 6.51
CA ASP A 22 -17.15 16.07 7.45
C ASP A 22 -16.12 14.98 7.06
N GLN A 23 -15.94 14.76 5.75
CA GLN A 23 -14.92 13.87 5.24
C GLN A 23 -13.51 14.39 5.52
N ILE A 24 -13.23 15.68 5.27
CA ILE A 24 -11.91 16.28 5.55
C ILE A 24 -11.56 16.21 7.04
N ALA A 25 -12.53 16.45 7.93
CA ALA A 25 -12.31 16.36 9.38
C ALA A 25 -11.96 14.95 9.87
N THR A 26 -12.39 13.91 9.15
CA THR A 26 -12.16 12.50 9.51
C THR A 26 -11.06 11.80 8.71
N LEU A 27 -10.51 12.45 7.67
CA LEU A 27 -9.50 11.86 6.77
C LEU A 27 -8.22 11.43 7.50
N ILE A 28 -7.61 12.32 8.28
CA ILE A 28 -6.35 12.04 9.01
C ILE A 28 -6.48 10.82 9.94
N PRO A 29 -7.42 10.77 10.90
CA PRO A 29 -7.54 9.63 11.80
C PRO A 29 -7.95 8.34 11.08
N SER A 30 -8.80 8.44 10.06
CA SER A 30 -9.20 7.28 9.25
C SER A 30 -8.02 6.71 8.45
N THR A 31 -7.14 7.56 7.91
CA THR A 31 -5.93 7.13 7.19
C THR A 31 -4.98 6.34 8.07
N ILE A 32 -4.70 6.87 9.26
CA ILE A 32 -3.77 6.24 10.19
C ILE A 32 -4.33 4.88 10.62
N SER A 33 -5.61 4.83 10.97
CA SER A 33 -6.27 3.58 11.38
C SER A 33 -6.28 2.55 10.26
N SER A 34 -6.70 2.92 9.05
CA SER A 34 -6.75 2.02 7.89
C SER A 34 -5.36 1.52 7.47
N SER A 35 -4.34 2.38 7.56
CA SER A 35 -2.96 2.00 7.27
C SER A 35 -2.41 1.00 8.30
N VAL A 36 -2.67 1.22 9.59
CA VAL A 36 -2.26 0.28 10.66
C VAL A 36 -2.98 -1.06 10.51
N VAL A 37 -4.29 -1.04 10.24
CA VAL A 37 -5.07 -2.28 10.03
C VAL A 37 -4.54 -3.06 8.81
N THR A 38 -4.24 -2.36 7.72
CA THR A 38 -3.66 -2.97 6.51
C THR A 38 -2.30 -3.61 6.79
N LEU A 39 -1.45 -2.92 7.57
CA LEU A 39 -0.12 -3.40 7.97
C LEU A 39 -0.19 -4.66 8.82
N VAL A 40 -1.09 -4.68 9.83
CA VAL A 40 -1.32 -5.87 10.66
C VAL A 40 -1.84 -7.03 9.81
N CYS A 41 -2.80 -6.76 8.92
CA CYS A 41 -3.34 -7.78 8.02
C CYS A 41 -2.25 -8.38 7.13
N MET A 42 -1.43 -7.55 6.48
CA MET A 42 -0.34 -8.02 5.61
C MET A 42 0.73 -8.79 6.39
N THR A 43 1.06 -8.35 7.60
CA THR A 43 1.99 -9.08 8.48
C THR A 43 1.47 -10.48 8.82
N VAL A 44 0.17 -10.60 9.13
CA VAL A 44 -0.47 -11.90 9.40
C VAL A 44 -0.46 -12.80 8.17
N VAL A 45 -0.79 -12.27 6.99
CA VAL A 45 -0.75 -13.04 5.73
C VAL A 45 0.66 -13.54 5.43
N CYS A 46 1.69 -12.71 5.61
CA CYS A 46 3.08 -13.11 5.43
C CYS A 46 3.52 -14.20 6.42
N ILE A 47 3.07 -14.14 7.69
CA ILE A 47 3.34 -15.18 8.69
C ILE A 47 2.69 -16.51 8.28
N ILE A 48 1.47 -16.49 7.76
CA ILE A 48 0.75 -17.70 7.34
C ILE A 48 1.43 -18.34 6.11
N PHE A 49 1.87 -17.53 5.14
CA PHE A 49 2.45 -18.05 3.90
C PHE A 49 3.90 -18.54 4.04
N MET A 50 4.63 -18.11 5.06
CA MET A 50 6.07 -18.32 5.17
C MET A 50 6.39 -19.15 6.42
N TYR A 51 6.54 -20.47 6.25
CA TYR A 51 6.71 -21.41 7.37
C TYR A 51 8.12 -21.41 8.01
N ASN A 52 9.06 -20.59 7.51
CA ASN A 52 10.44 -20.50 8.03
C ASN A 52 10.66 -19.22 8.86
N LEU A 53 10.93 -19.38 10.16
CA LEU A 53 11.11 -18.31 11.14
C LEU A 53 12.14 -17.23 10.72
N PHE A 54 13.28 -17.62 10.16
CA PHE A 54 14.31 -16.66 9.74
C PHE A 54 13.86 -15.80 8.57
N THR A 55 13.16 -16.40 7.61
CA THR A 55 12.63 -15.70 6.45
C THR A 55 11.47 -14.78 6.85
N VAL A 56 10.64 -15.20 7.82
CA VAL A 56 9.58 -14.38 8.41
C VAL A 56 10.17 -13.13 9.07
N CYS A 57 11.22 -13.25 9.89
CA CYS A 57 11.83 -12.09 10.53
C CYS A 57 12.35 -11.05 9.52
N VAL A 58 13.00 -11.50 8.44
CA VAL A 58 13.48 -10.61 7.37
C VAL A 58 12.32 -9.96 6.62
N ALA A 59 11.25 -10.72 6.34
CA ALA A 59 10.04 -10.20 5.70
C ALA A 59 9.33 -9.17 6.59
N THR A 60 9.15 -9.45 7.88
CA THR A 60 8.53 -8.51 8.84
C THR A 60 9.37 -7.25 8.99
N PHE A 61 10.70 -7.35 9.02
CA PHE A 61 11.58 -6.17 9.06
C PHE A 61 11.44 -5.32 7.79
N SER A 62 11.35 -5.95 6.62
CA SER A 62 11.11 -5.27 5.35
C SER A 62 9.76 -4.53 5.36
N ILE A 63 8.69 -5.19 5.82
CA ILE A 63 7.35 -4.58 5.93
C ILE A 63 7.39 -3.38 6.88
N MET A 64 7.96 -3.54 8.07
CA MET A 64 8.13 -2.44 9.04
C MET A 64 8.91 -1.27 8.43
N SER A 65 9.97 -1.54 7.66
CA SER A 65 10.76 -0.52 6.98
C SER A 65 9.96 0.22 5.91
N VAL A 66 9.16 -0.48 5.11
CA VAL A 66 8.28 0.15 4.10
C VAL A 66 7.25 1.03 4.78
N CYS A 67 6.66 0.58 5.88
CA CYS A 67 5.67 1.36 6.62
C CYS A 67 6.25 2.63 7.24
N ILE A 68 7.43 2.53 7.88
CA ILE A 68 8.15 3.71 8.39
C ILE A 68 8.53 4.65 7.24
N GLY A 69 8.94 4.10 6.09
CA GLY A 69 9.28 4.87 4.90
C GLY A 69 8.09 5.66 4.37
N VAL A 70 6.91 5.04 4.27
CA VAL A 70 5.69 5.68 3.77
C VAL A 70 5.18 6.76 4.74
N PHE A 71 5.05 6.45 6.03
CA PHE A 71 4.65 7.47 7.02
C PHE A 71 5.70 8.59 7.14
N GLY A 72 6.98 8.25 7.01
CA GLY A 72 8.08 9.21 7.00
C GLY A 72 8.03 10.12 5.78
N PHE A 73 7.73 9.59 4.60
CA PHE A 73 7.54 10.39 3.38
C PHE A 73 6.30 11.28 3.48
N LEU A 74 5.16 10.77 3.96
CA LEU A 74 3.96 11.59 4.19
C LEU A 74 4.23 12.72 5.21
N ALA A 75 4.95 12.42 6.29
CA ALA A 75 5.29 13.40 7.31
C ALA A 75 6.30 14.45 6.81
N MET A 76 7.28 14.06 5.99
CA MET A 76 8.27 14.99 5.43
C MET A 76 7.70 15.86 4.31
N TRP A 77 6.75 15.35 3.53
CA TRP A 77 6.20 16.10 2.39
C TRP A 77 5.08 17.09 2.78
N GLY A 78 4.54 16.99 4.01
CA GLY A 78 3.51 17.91 4.49
C GLY A 78 2.29 17.98 3.58
N ILE A 79 1.97 16.87 2.90
CA ILE A 79 0.87 16.78 1.94
C ILE A 79 -0.45 16.77 2.72
N ASP A 80 -1.39 17.61 2.30
CA ASP A 80 -2.78 17.52 2.72
C ASP A 80 -3.31 16.13 2.35
N LEU A 81 -3.72 15.35 3.36
CA LEU A 81 -4.18 13.97 3.17
C LEU A 81 -5.54 13.94 2.49
N ASP A 82 -5.53 13.98 1.16
CA ASP A 82 -6.71 13.74 0.35
C ASP A 82 -7.02 12.24 0.24
N PRO A 83 -8.30 11.84 0.14
CA PRO A 83 -8.71 10.44 0.02
C PRO A 83 -8.05 9.74 -1.19
N ILE A 84 -7.75 10.52 -2.23
CA ILE A 84 -7.10 10.07 -3.45
C ILE A 84 -5.62 9.74 -3.20
N SER A 85 -4.91 10.61 -2.49
CA SER A 85 -3.51 10.41 -2.09
C SER A 85 -3.38 9.13 -1.26
N MET A 86 -4.27 8.96 -0.27
CA MET A 86 -4.34 7.75 0.55
C MET A 86 -4.54 6.48 -0.26
N ALA A 87 -5.44 6.50 -1.25
CA ALA A 87 -5.71 5.34 -2.10
C ALA A 87 -4.47 4.94 -2.92
N THR A 88 -3.76 5.91 -3.51
CA THR A 88 -2.52 5.67 -4.24
C THR A 88 -1.42 5.12 -3.32
N THR A 89 -1.29 5.66 -2.10
CA THR A 89 -0.33 5.16 -1.11
C THR A 89 -0.61 3.70 -0.72
N ILE A 90 -1.87 3.34 -0.47
CA ILE A 90 -2.26 1.95 -0.12
C ILE A 90 -1.96 1.00 -1.29
N MET A 91 -2.24 1.42 -2.53
CA MET A 91 -1.91 0.64 -3.73
C MET A 91 -0.40 0.40 -3.86
N SER A 92 0.42 1.42 -3.59
CA SER A 92 1.88 1.33 -3.59
C SER A 92 2.40 0.36 -2.52
N ILE A 93 1.85 0.41 -1.29
CA ILE A 93 2.17 -0.55 -0.23
C ILE A 93 1.83 -1.99 -0.68
N GLY A 94 0.66 -2.20 -1.27
CA GLY A 94 0.22 -3.49 -1.80
C GLY A 94 1.21 -4.08 -2.82
N PHE A 95 1.58 -3.28 -3.83
CA PHE A 95 2.54 -3.69 -4.84
C PHE A 95 3.93 -4.00 -4.24
N SER A 96 4.37 -3.24 -3.22
CA SER A 96 5.64 -3.47 -2.53
C SER A 96 5.67 -4.82 -1.78
N VAL A 97 4.57 -5.21 -1.12
CA VAL A 97 4.48 -6.48 -0.37
C VAL A 97 4.24 -7.70 -1.26
N ASP A 98 3.70 -7.51 -2.47
CA ASP A 98 3.48 -8.59 -3.43
C ASP A 98 4.80 -9.22 -3.90
N PHE A 99 5.87 -8.42 -4.05
CA PHE A 99 7.21 -8.91 -4.44
C PHE A 99 7.75 -10.04 -3.55
N PRO A 100 7.94 -9.84 -2.23
CA PRO A 100 8.43 -10.88 -1.36
C PRO A 100 7.44 -12.04 -1.23
N ALA A 101 6.13 -11.82 -1.27
CA ALA A 101 5.14 -12.89 -1.20
C ALA A 101 5.25 -13.85 -2.39
N HIS A 102 5.29 -13.33 -3.62
CA HIS A 102 5.47 -14.13 -4.83
C HIS A 102 6.84 -14.81 -4.88
N ALA A 103 7.90 -14.10 -4.51
CA ALA A 103 9.25 -14.66 -4.45
C ALA A 103 9.32 -15.85 -3.47
N SER A 104 8.71 -15.71 -2.28
CA SER A 104 8.74 -16.72 -1.23
C SER A 104 7.92 -17.96 -1.59
N PHE A 105 6.75 -17.76 -2.18
CA PHE A 105 5.90 -18.86 -2.65
C PHE A 105 6.58 -19.68 -3.75
N HIS A 106 7.13 -19.03 -4.78
CA HIS A 106 7.85 -19.71 -5.86
C HIS A 106 9.16 -20.35 -5.38
N TYR A 107 9.86 -19.72 -4.44
CA TYR A 107 11.05 -20.29 -3.82
C TYR A 107 10.74 -21.57 -3.04
N TYR A 108 9.64 -21.58 -2.28
CA TYR A 108 9.22 -22.77 -1.54
C TYR A 108 8.75 -23.88 -2.48
N ARG A 109 7.96 -23.55 -3.50
CA ARG A 109 7.45 -24.52 -4.49
C ARG A 109 8.57 -25.19 -5.29
N THR A 110 9.50 -24.39 -5.82
CA THR A 110 10.69 -24.90 -6.51
C THR A 110 11.59 -25.70 -5.56
N GLY A 111 11.62 -25.33 -4.28
CA GLY A 111 12.33 -26.05 -3.22
C GLY A 111 11.83 -27.48 -3.01
N ILE A 112 10.51 -27.66 -3.01
CA ILE A 112 9.82 -28.96 -2.90
C ILE A 112 10.01 -29.78 -4.18
N GLU A 113 9.74 -29.21 -5.35
CA GLU A 113 9.85 -29.92 -6.65
C GLU A 113 11.28 -30.41 -6.91
N SER A 114 12.28 -29.66 -6.44
CA SER A 114 13.69 -29.97 -6.65
C SER A 114 14.30 -30.93 -5.62
N GLY A 115 13.53 -31.39 -4.62
CA GLY A 115 13.98 -32.35 -3.61
C GLY A 115 15.28 -31.96 -2.86
N GLY A 116 15.55 -30.66 -2.70
CA GLY A 116 16.75 -30.18 -2.00
C GLY A 116 18.07 -30.17 -2.80
N LYS A 117 18.07 -30.49 -4.10
CA LYS A 117 19.33 -30.63 -4.89
C LYS A 117 19.95 -29.32 -5.39
N TRP A 118 19.27 -28.19 -5.26
CA TRP A 118 19.68 -26.92 -5.90
C TRP A 118 20.25 -25.95 -4.86
N SER A 119 21.36 -25.29 -5.20
CA SER A 119 21.94 -24.23 -4.38
C SER A 119 20.92 -23.08 -4.17
N PRO A 120 20.87 -22.44 -2.98
CA PRO A 120 20.00 -21.30 -2.72
C PRO A 120 20.10 -20.20 -3.78
N GLU A 121 21.29 -19.95 -4.29
CA GLU A 121 21.58 -18.92 -5.31
C GLU A 121 20.89 -19.23 -6.64
N GLN A 122 20.99 -20.49 -7.09
CA GLN A 122 20.36 -20.94 -8.33
C GLN A 122 18.83 -20.94 -8.23
N ARG A 123 18.29 -21.25 -7.04
CA ARG A 123 16.86 -21.16 -6.77
C ARG A 123 16.35 -19.73 -6.87
N ILE A 124 17.04 -18.77 -6.25
CA ILE A 124 16.64 -17.36 -6.32
C ILE A 124 16.72 -16.85 -7.76
N TYR A 125 17.77 -17.20 -8.51
CA TYR A 125 17.88 -16.82 -9.92
C TYR A 125 16.72 -17.36 -10.76
N HIS A 126 16.37 -18.63 -10.59
CA HIS A 126 15.27 -19.26 -11.32
C HIS A 126 13.92 -18.65 -10.95
N VAL A 127 13.70 -18.40 -9.66
CA VAL A 127 12.49 -17.71 -9.16
C VAL A 127 12.39 -16.31 -9.75
N LEU A 128 13.46 -15.52 -9.67
CA LEU A 128 13.49 -14.14 -10.17
C LEU A 128 13.25 -14.07 -11.68
N ALA A 129 13.82 -15.02 -12.45
CA ALA A 129 13.57 -15.12 -13.89
C ALA A 129 12.10 -15.46 -14.21
N ALA A 130 11.45 -16.30 -13.39
CA ALA A 130 10.06 -16.68 -13.58
C ALA A 130 9.07 -15.57 -13.18
N ILE A 131 9.32 -14.87 -12.07
CA ILE A 131 8.42 -13.81 -11.56
C ILE A 131 8.71 -12.43 -12.15
N GLY A 132 9.91 -12.19 -12.67
CA GLY A 132 10.36 -10.87 -13.11
C GLY A 132 9.52 -10.31 -14.26
N PHE A 133 9.15 -11.14 -15.25
CA PHE A 133 8.32 -10.70 -16.38
C PHE A 133 6.91 -10.27 -15.96
N PRO A 134 6.14 -11.06 -15.18
CA PRO A 134 4.87 -10.63 -14.60
C PRO A 134 4.95 -9.34 -13.79
N LEU A 135 5.99 -9.20 -12.95
CA LEU A 135 6.16 -8.05 -12.07
C LEU A 135 6.46 -6.77 -12.86
N LEU A 136 7.33 -6.85 -13.87
CA LEU A 136 7.59 -5.74 -14.78
C LEU A 136 6.34 -5.35 -15.57
N GLN A 137 5.58 -6.34 -16.05
CA GLN A 137 4.33 -6.08 -16.75
C GLN A 137 3.31 -5.35 -15.86
N CYS A 138 3.20 -5.75 -14.59
CA CYS A 138 2.36 -5.07 -13.61
C CYS A 138 2.81 -3.62 -13.40
N GLY A 139 4.10 -3.39 -13.11
CA GLY A 139 4.63 -2.03 -12.91
C GLY A 139 4.44 -1.12 -14.13
N ILE A 140 4.70 -1.64 -15.34
CA ILE A 140 4.49 -0.89 -16.59
C ILE A 140 3.02 -0.53 -16.77
N SER A 141 2.08 -1.44 -16.43
CA SER A 141 0.65 -1.14 -16.55
C SER A 141 0.19 -0.02 -15.63
N THR A 142 0.73 0.05 -14.40
CA THR A 142 0.45 1.13 -13.46
C THR A 142 1.00 2.47 -13.95
N ILE A 143 2.23 2.48 -14.48
CA ILE A 143 2.85 3.68 -15.05
C ILE A 143 2.05 4.18 -16.26
N LEU A 144 1.64 3.28 -17.16
CA LEU A 144 0.82 3.64 -18.32
C LEU A 144 -0.55 4.19 -17.90
N PHE A 145 -1.17 3.63 -16.87
CA PHE A 145 -2.42 4.13 -16.32
C PHE A 145 -2.28 5.57 -15.80
N VAL A 146 -1.24 5.84 -15.00
CA VAL A 146 -0.95 7.19 -14.50
C VAL A 146 -0.62 8.15 -15.66
N PHE A 147 0.12 7.67 -16.67
CA PHE A 147 0.43 8.46 -17.86
C PHE A 147 -0.82 8.85 -18.65
N CYS A 148 -1.82 7.97 -18.76
CA CYS A 148 -3.11 8.31 -19.37
C CYS A 148 -3.88 9.36 -18.55
N LEU A 149 -3.82 9.30 -17.22
CA LEU A 149 -4.45 10.31 -16.36
C LEU A 149 -3.83 11.70 -16.50
N LEU A 150 -2.54 11.79 -16.84
CA LEU A 150 -1.85 13.06 -17.08
C LEU A 150 -2.45 13.88 -18.23
N PHE A 151 -3.07 13.23 -19.22
CA PHE A 151 -3.71 13.92 -20.34
C PHE A 151 -5.01 14.65 -19.94
N VAL A 152 -5.55 14.37 -18.75
CA VAL A 152 -6.71 15.08 -18.20
C VAL A 152 -6.19 16.19 -17.28
N PRO A 153 -6.27 17.48 -17.66
CA PRO A 153 -5.80 18.58 -16.83
C PRO A 153 -6.69 18.69 -15.58
N SER A 154 -6.29 18.01 -14.51
CA SER A 154 -7.07 17.90 -13.28
C SER A 154 -6.14 17.82 -12.08
N TYR A 155 -6.51 18.48 -10.98
CA TYR A 155 -5.77 18.43 -9.71
C TYR A 155 -5.43 17.00 -9.27
N MET A 156 -6.32 16.04 -9.59
CA MET A 156 -6.14 14.62 -9.34
C MET A 156 -4.90 14.02 -10.03
N SER A 157 -4.54 14.42 -11.25
CA SER A 157 -3.39 13.82 -11.94
C SER A 157 -2.05 14.20 -11.32
N GLU A 158 -1.93 15.40 -10.73
CA GLU A 158 -0.70 15.85 -10.06
C GLU A 158 -0.45 15.13 -8.73
N VAL A 159 -1.51 14.90 -7.94
CA VAL A 159 -1.40 14.15 -6.67
C VAL A 159 -1.10 12.67 -6.91
N TRP A 160 -1.56 12.08 -8.01
CA TRP A 160 -1.21 10.71 -8.39
C TRP A 160 0.27 10.57 -8.78
N LEU A 161 0.83 11.53 -9.51
CA LEU A 161 2.25 11.51 -9.89
C LEU A 161 3.21 11.65 -8.70
N LYS A 162 2.79 12.36 -7.64
CA LYS A 162 3.61 12.56 -6.44
C LYS A 162 3.67 11.35 -5.50
N ASN A 163 2.66 10.47 -5.57
CA ASN A 163 2.46 9.37 -4.62
C ASN A 163 2.79 7.98 -5.18
N ILE A 164 3.10 7.88 -6.49
CA ILE A 164 3.58 6.65 -7.13
C ILE A 164 5.11 6.57 -7.05
#